data_AF-A0A1Q5LT38-F1
#
_entry.id   AF-A0A1Q5LT38-F1
#
_cell.length_a   1.000
_cell.length_b   1.000
_cell.length_c   1.000
_cell.angle_alpha   90.00
_cell.angle_beta   90.00
_cell.angle_gamma   90.00
#
_symmetry.space_group_name_H-M   'P 1'
#
loop_
_entity.id
_entity.type
_entity.pdbx_description
1 polymer ?
#
loop_
_entity_poly.entity_id
_entity_poly.type
_entity_poly.pdbx_seq_one_letter_code
_entity_poly.pdbx_strand_id
1 'polypeptide(L)'
;MTDRATAAMADALAAGRGLGHERRADTAAQVAMAGTVTARAALLTGERVPALTDADGADRFWRNVLALVDRGPAGPTMRAIGDHYLNTVRRGAPSPSWLSGDGE
;
A
#
# COMPACT_ATOMS: atom_id res chain seq x y z
N MET A 1 -8.21 -0.84 0.80
CA MET A 1 -6.93 -0.13 0.59
C MET A 1 -6.40 -0.32 -0.81
N THR A 2 -6.33 -1.57 -1.31
CA THR A 2 -5.87 -1.87 -2.68
C THR A 2 -6.69 -1.13 -3.74
N ASP A 3 -8.03 -1.17 -3.68
CA ASP A 3 -8.88 -0.48 -4.67
C ASP A 3 -8.61 1.02 -4.73
N ARG A 4 -8.40 1.64 -3.57
CA ARG A 4 -8.03 3.07 -3.47
C ARG A 4 -6.67 3.35 -4.09
N ALA A 5 -5.66 2.52 -3.80
CA ALA A 5 -4.33 2.66 -4.38
C ALA A 5 -4.35 2.44 -5.90
N THR A 6 -5.13 1.47 -6.38
CA THR A 6 -5.35 1.21 -7.80
C THR A 6 -6.01 2.40 -8.50
N ALA A 7 -7.06 2.97 -7.91
CA ALA A 7 -7.72 4.16 -8.43
C ALA A 7 -6.77 5.36 -8.47
N ALA A 8 -6.06 5.64 -7.38
CA ALA A 8 -5.09 6.74 -7.31
C ALA A 8 -3.94 6.57 -8.31
N MET A 9 -3.52 5.34 -8.58
CA MET A 9 -2.52 5.02 -9.60
C MET A 9 -3.08 5.22 -11.01
N ALA A 10 -4.32 4.79 -11.27
CA ALA A 10 -4.98 4.98 -12.56
C ALA A 10 -5.15 6.48 -12.88
N ASP A 11 -5.62 7.27 -11.92
CA ASP A 11 -5.77 8.72 -12.05
C ASP A 11 -4.40 9.41 -12.29
N ALA A 12 -3.37 8.98 -11.55
CA ALA A 12 -2.01 9.49 -11.73
C ALA A 12 -1.44 9.19 -13.12
N LEU A 13 -1.65 7.96 -13.61
CA LEU A 13 -1.23 7.55 -14.96
C LEU A 13 -1.98 8.32 -16.04
N ALA A 14 -3.29 8.53 -15.87
CA ALA A 14 -4.11 9.33 -16.78
C ALA A 14 -3.65 10.79 -16.85
N ALA A 15 -3.24 11.39 -15.72
CA ALA A 15 -2.69 12.74 -15.69
C ALA A 15 -1.29 12.84 -16.34
N GLY A 16 -0.54 11.74 -16.40
CA GLY A 16 0.75 11.63 -17.08
C GLY A 16 1.75 12.72 -16.66
N ARG A 17 2.32 13.43 -17.65
CA ARG A 17 3.31 14.50 -17.40
C ARG A 17 2.72 15.71 -16.66
N GLY A 18 1.41 15.88 -16.63
CA GLY A 18 0.72 16.94 -15.88
C GLY A 18 0.58 16.66 -14.39
N LEU A 19 1.07 15.53 -13.90
CA LEU A 19 0.97 15.16 -12.49
C LEU A 19 1.98 15.94 -11.63
N GLY A 20 1.48 16.83 -10.77
CA GLY A 20 2.28 17.58 -9.81
C GLY A 20 3.01 16.70 -8.78
N HIS A 21 4.03 17.26 -8.13
CA HIS A 21 4.88 16.53 -7.18
C HIS A 21 4.12 16.02 -5.94
N GLU A 22 3.18 16.81 -5.42
CA GLU A 22 2.34 16.41 -4.27
C GLU A 22 1.46 15.21 -4.62
N ARG A 23 0.72 15.27 -5.73
CA ARG A 23 -0.09 14.14 -6.18
C ARG A 23 0.74 12.88 -6.47
N ARG A 24 1.97 13.04 -6.97
CA ARG A 24 2.92 11.91 -7.09
C ARG A 24 3.28 11.31 -5.74
N ALA A 25 3.57 12.14 -4.75
CA ALA A 25 3.90 11.68 -3.40
C ALA A 25 2.71 10.98 -2.73
N ASP A 26 1.50 11.54 -2.86
CA ASP A 26 0.26 10.94 -2.35
C ASP A 26 -0.04 9.58 -2.99
N THR A 27 0.07 9.48 -4.32
CA THR A 27 -0.12 8.19 -5.02
C THR A 27 0.94 7.18 -4.60
N ALA A 28 2.21 7.59 -4.52
CA ALA A 28 3.31 6.72 -4.09
C ALA A 28 3.10 6.20 -2.65
N ALA A 29 2.65 7.06 -1.73
CA ALA A 29 2.34 6.66 -0.35
C ALA A 29 1.17 5.67 -0.29
N GLN A 30 0.12 5.90 -1.07
CA GLN A 30 -1.03 4.98 -1.14
C GLN A 30 -0.64 3.60 -1.70
N VAL A 31 0.15 3.56 -2.76
CA VAL A 31 0.67 2.30 -3.34
C VAL A 31 1.61 1.59 -2.38
N ALA A 32 2.52 2.32 -1.73
CA ALA A 32 3.45 1.76 -0.76
C ALA A 32 2.71 1.14 0.44
N MET A 33 1.68 1.81 0.96
CA MET A 33 0.83 1.27 2.02
C MET A 33 0.09 0.02 1.59
N ALA A 34 -0.60 0.06 0.44
CA ALA A 34 -1.32 -1.08 -0.08
C ALA A 34 -0.39 -2.28 -0.28
N GLY A 35 0.78 -2.07 -0.90
CA GLY A 35 1.81 -3.08 -1.06
C GLY A 35 2.28 -3.67 0.27
N THR A 36 2.51 -2.83 1.28
CA THR A 36 2.96 -3.27 2.62
C THR A 36 1.90 -4.14 3.32
N VAL A 37 0.63 -3.70 3.31
CA VAL A 37 -0.48 -4.45 3.92
C VAL A 37 -0.71 -5.77 3.17
N THR A 38 -0.70 -5.74 1.84
CA THR A 38 -0.86 -6.94 1.00
C THR A 38 0.28 -7.92 1.21
N ALA A 39 1.54 -7.47 1.27
CA ALA A 39 2.69 -8.32 1.56
C ALA A 39 2.55 -9.01 2.92
N ARG A 40 2.20 -8.26 3.97
CA ARG A 40 2.00 -8.82 5.31
C ARG A 40 0.84 -9.83 5.35
N ALA A 41 -0.28 -9.50 4.72
CA ALA A 41 -1.43 -10.40 4.66
C ALA A 41 -1.11 -11.68 3.89
N ALA A 42 -0.49 -11.55 2.71
CA ALA A 42 -0.04 -12.69 1.91
C ALA A 42 0.94 -13.58 2.68
N LEU A 43 1.83 -12.97 3.48
CA LEU A 43 2.77 -13.75 4.28
C LEU A 43 2.03 -14.60 5.34
N LEU A 44 1.16 -13.96 6.12
CA LEU A 44 0.38 -14.63 7.17
C LEU A 44 -0.54 -15.73 6.62
N THR A 45 -1.16 -15.48 5.46
CA THR A 45 -2.01 -16.45 4.79
C THR A 45 -1.18 -17.63 4.26
N GLY A 46 -0.03 -17.37 3.64
CA GLY A 46 0.84 -18.40 3.09
C GLY A 46 1.46 -19.31 4.15
N GLU A 47 1.69 -18.80 5.36
CA GLU A 47 2.12 -19.61 6.51
C GLU A 47 0.97 -20.48 7.07
N ARG A 48 -0.24 -19.92 7.20
CA ARG A 48 -1.35 -20.55 7.95
C ARG A 48 -2.23 -21.47 7.12
N VAL A 49 -2.52 -21.12 5.86
CA VAL A 49 -3.47 -21.87 5.04
C VAL A 49 -2.99 -23.29 4.70
N PRO A 50 -1.71 -23.54 4.38
CA PRO A 50 -1.24 -24.90 4.13
C PRO A 50 -1.43 -25.84 5.33
N ALA A 51 -1.40 -25.31 6.57
CA ALA A 51 -1.67 -26.11 7.76
C ALA A 51 -3.17 -26.50 7.92
N LEU A 52 -4.05 -25.94 7.08
CA LEU A 52 -5.50 -26.16 7.10
C LEU A 52 -5.99 -26.99 5.91
N THR A 53 -5.10 -27.44 5.02
CA THR A 53 -5.49 -28.16 3.80
C THR A 53 -4.45 -29.20 3.40
N ASP A 54 -4.90 -30.39 3.02
CA ASP A 54 -4.06 -31.45 2.43
C ASP A 54 -3.89 -31.28 0.90
N ALA A 55 -4.04 -30.06 0.38
CA ALA A 55 -3.91 -29.79 -1.04
C ALA A 55 -2.43 -29.79 -1.49
N ASP A 56 -2.10 -30.69 -2.41
CA ASP A 56 -0.78 -30.73 -3.06
C ASP A 56 -0.45 -29.38 -3.71
N GLY A 57 0.74 -28.86 -3.39
CA GLY A 57 1.22 -27.58 -3.92
C GLY A 57 0.70 -26.34 -3.20
N ALA A 58 0.01 -26.47 -2.06
CA ALA A 58 -0.40 -25.34 -1.22
C ALA A 58 0.79 -24.46 -0.76
N ASP A 59 1.99 -25.04 -0.67
CA ASP A 59 3.24 -24.33 -0.36
C ASP A 59 3.73 -23.40 -1.50
N ARG A 60 3.28 -23.62 -2.75
CA ARG A 60 3.72 -22.84 -3.92
C ARG A 60 3.36 -21.38 -3.79
N PHE A 61 2.18 -21.07 -3.25
CA PHE A 61 1.77 -19.70 -2.98
C PHE A 61 2.75 -19.03 -2.01
N TRP A 62 3.08 -19.69 -0.90
CA TRP A 62 4.01 -19.18 0.10
C TRP A 62 5.41 -18.93 -0.47
N ARG A 63 5.95 -19.88 -1.23
CA ARG A 63 7.25 -19.71 -1.91
C ARG A 63 7.27 -18.51 -2.85
N ASN A 64 6.19 -18.29 -3.60
CA ASN A 64 6.08 -17.14 -4.50
C ASN A 64 6.01 -15.81 -3.73
N VAL A 65 5.28 -15.78 -2.61
CA VAL A 65 5.19 -14.59 -1.76
C VAL A 65 6.56 -14.26 -1.15
N LEU A 66 7.27 -15.25 -0.63
CA LEU A 66 8.63 -15.04 -0.09
C LEU A 66 9.56 -14.46 -1.16
N ALA A 67 9.58 -15.03 -2.36
CA ALA A 67 10.40 -14.54 -3.47
C ALA A 67 10.03 -13.11 -3.93
N LEU A 68 8.79 -12.68 -3.72
CA LEU A 68 8.31 -11.34 -4.07
C LEU A 68 8.64 -10.32 -2.97
N VAL A 69 8.41 -10.67 -1.71
CA VAL A 69 8.63 -9.77 -0.57
C VAL A 69 10.11 -9.55 -0.29
N ASP A 70 10.96 -10.57 -0.48
CA ASP A 70 12.41 -10.48 -0.30
C ASP A 70 13.08 -9.42 -1.21
N ARG A 71 12.41 -9.02 -2.30
CA ARG A 71 12.91 -8.01 -3.25
C ARG A 71 12.78 -6.56 -2.76
N GLY A 72 12.15 -6.31 -1.61
CA GLY A 72 11.87 -4.95 -1.13
C GLY A 72 12.14 -4.76 0.35
N PRO A 73 12.96 -3.76 0.76
CA PRO A 73 13.21 -3.52 2.17
C PRO A 73 11.97 -2.87 2.81
N ALA A 74 11.23 -3.64 3.63
CA ALA A 74 10.01 -3.17 4.29
C ALA A 74 10.24 -1.96 5.21
N GLY A 75 11.40 -1.89 5.89
CA GLY A 75 11.72 -0.82 6.85
C GLY A 75 11.79 0.59 6.23
N PRO A 76 12.62 0.81 5.19
CA PRO A 76 12.65 2.07 4.43
C PRO A 76 11.29 2.49 3.88
N THR A 77 10.52 1.56 3.33
CA THR A 77 9.18 1.84 2.81
C THR A 77 8.23 2.29 3.91
N MET A 78 8.21 1.61 5.06
CA MET A 78 7.39 2.01 6.21
C MET A 78 7.80 3.38 6.76
N ARG A 79 9.10 3.68 6.80
CA ARG A 79 9.59 5.02 7.18
C ARG A 79 9.11 6.09 6.20
N ALA A 80 9.22 5.86 4.90
CA ALA A 80 8.77 6.82 3.88
C ALA A 80 7.25 7.08 3.93
N ILE A 81 6.45 6.04 4.17
CA ILE A 81 5.00 6.17 4.41
C ILE A 81 4.76 7.05 5.65
N GLY A 82 5.43 6.76 6.76
CA GLY A 82 5.29 7.53 8.00
C GLY A 82 5.69 8.99 7.82
N ASP A 83 6.82 9.24 7.16
CA ASP A 83 7.30 10.59 6.87
C ASP A 83 6.32 11.37 6.00
N HIS A 84 5.71 10.72 5.00
CA HIS A 84 4.67 11.33 4.19
C HIS A 84 3.50 11.82 5.07
N TYR A 85 2.88 10.95 5.88
CA TYR A 85 1.72 11.37 6.68
C TYR A 85 2.05 12.30 7.84
N LEU A 86 3.21 12.14 8.49
CA LEU A 86 3.55 12.90 9.70
C LEU A 86 4.21 14.25 9.38
N ASN A 87 4.90 14.37 8.25
CA ASN A 87 5.72 15.55 7.95
C ASN A 87 5.28 16.35 6.72
N THR A 88 4.47 15.79 5.80
CA THR A 88 3.90 16.59 4.69
C THR A 88 2.57 17.24 5.06
N VAL A 89 1.71 16.55 5.82
CA VAL A 89 0.45 17.10 6.36
C VAL A 89 0.70 18.35 7.23
N ARG A 90 1.84 18.40 7.92
CA ARG A 90 2.24 19.51 8.80
C ARG A 90 2.77 20.75 8.05
N ARG A 91 3.04 20.68 6.75
CA ARG A 91 3.64 21.77 5.96
C ARG A 91 2.69 22.51 5.01
N GLY A 92 1.39 22.21 5.03
CA GLY A 92 0.37 23.06 4.38
C GLY A 92 -0.55 22.38 3.36
N ALA A 93 -1.12 21.22 3.69
CA ALA A 93 -2.24 20.67 2.92
C ALA A 93 -3.58 20.94 3.64
N PRO A 94 -4.67 21.24 2.91
CA PRO A 94 -6.00 21.38 3.50
C PRO A 94 -6.40 20.10 4.23
N SER A 95 -7.16 20.27 5.30
CA SER A 95 -7.69 19.19 6.15
C SER A 95 -8.27 18.05 5.30
N PRO A 96 -8.01 16.79 5.67
CA PRO A 96 -8.59 15.67 4.95
C PRO A 96 -10.11 15.77 4.95
N SER A 97 -10.72 15.66 3.76
CA SER A 97 -12.18 15.80 3.56
C SER A 97 -13.03 14.77 4.31
N TRP A 98 -12.42 13.77 4.95
CA TRP A 98 -13.08 12.81 5.81
C TRP A 98 -13.18 13.24 7.30
N LEU A 99 -12.70 14.44 7.65
CA LEU A 99 -13.01 15.11 8.92
C LEU A 99 -14.27 16.00 8.85
N SER A 100 -14.86 16.15 7.66
CA SER A 100 -16.15 16.80 7.44
C SER A 100 -17.20 15.73 7.19
N GLY A 101 -17.45 14.90 8.21
CA GLY A 101 -18.66 14.09 8.30
C GLY A 101 -19.63 14.82 9.20
N ASP A 102 -20.71 15.31 8.60
CA ASP A 102 -21.72 16.15 9.22
C ASP A 102 -22.35 15.48 10.45
N GLY A 103 -22.38 16.23 11.55
CA GLY A 103 -23.39 16.03 12.56
C GLY A 103 -24.65 16.77 12.12
N GLU A 104 -25.61 16.01 11.59
CA GLU A 104 -27.05 16.23 11.78
C GLU A 104 -27.73 14.88 11.98
#